data_AF-A0AAX3XAP6-F1
#
_entry.id   AF-A0AAX3XAP6-F1
#
_cell.length_a   1.000
_cell.length_b   1.000
_cell.length_c   1.000
_cell.angle_alpha   90.00
_cell.angle_beta   90.00
_cell.angle_gamma   90.00
#
_symmetry.space_group_name_H-M   'P 1'
#
loop_
_entity.id
_entity.type
_entity.pdbx_description
1 polymer ?
#
loop_
_entity_poly.entity_id
_entity_poly.type
_entity_poly.pdbx_seq_one_letter_code
_entity_poly.pdbx_strand_id
1 'polypeptide(L)'
;MNELKDMTKDELLDELESKNIHVVSNETLSNYSDAMDDIMQAFMEIVDDVNKNYFNEPTQEQLENVWQEENQSWSEVGGEVEPFDEEFAKALYYRKCVGQAIEDDAIKFLSWLDNNNRFFTYVSLEDDSEFVDLIEYHPLTNLESYLLEDKQALEQVLFED
;
A
#
# COMPACT_ATOMS: atom_id res chain seq x y z
N MET A 1 11.82 12.18 23.52
CA MET A 1 10.68 12.79 24.25
C MET A 1 9.47 12.21 23.56
N ASN A 2 8.54 11.61 24.30
CA ASN A 2 7.48 10.80 23.69
C ASN A 2 6.32 11.71 23.27
N GLU A 3 6.60 12.65 22.34
CA GLU A 3 5.69 13.71 21.89
C GLU A 3 4.35 13.15 21.39
N LEU A 4 4.37 11.93 20.84
CA LEU A 4 3.18 11.18 20.46
C LEU A 4 2.20 11.02 21.64
N LYS A 5 2.67 10.65 22.83
CA LYS A 5 1.81 10.33 23.99
C LYS A 5 1.04 11.51 24.56
N ASP A 6 1.45 12.72 24.21
CA ASP A 6 0.78 13.95 24.66
C ASP A 6 -0.22 14.47 23.61
N MET A 7 -0.30 13.86 22.42
CA MET A 7 -1.24 14.21 21.36
C MET A 7 -2.62 13.61 21.60
N THR A 8 -3.65 14.34 21.20
CA THR A 8 -4.99 13.77 20.97
C THR A 8 -5.02 12.93 19.70
N LYS A 9 -6.05 12.07 19.55
CA LYS A 9 -6.26 11.29 18.31
C LYS A 9 -6.33 12.18 17.07
N ASP A 10 -7.04 13.30 17.13
CA ASP A 10 -7.16 14.24 16.00
C ASP A 10 -5.80 14.87 15.65
N GLU A 11 -5.02 15.31 16.66
CA GLU A 11 -3.68 15.87 16.44
C GLU A 11 -2.71 14.84 15.84
N LEU A 12 -2.81 13.57 16.25
CA LEU A 12 -2.01 12.50 15.68
C LEU A 12 -2.39 12.24 14.21
N LEU A 13 -3.69 12.16 13.89
CA LEU A 13 -4.15 11.97 12.51
C LEU A 13 -3.71 13.11 11.60
N ASP A 14 -3.84 14.37 12.05
CA ASP A 14 -3.37 15.56 11.32
C ASP A 14 -1.84 15.51 11.07
N GLU A 15 -1.05 15.09 12.07
CA GLU A 15 0.41 14.97 11.92
C GLU A 15 0.77 13.84 10.95
N LEU A 16 0.14 12.66 11.06
CA LEU A 16 0.34 11.53 10.14
C LEU A 16 0.02 11.93 8.69
N GLU A 17 -1.13 12.56 8.45
CA GLU A 17 -1.52 13.06 7.12
C GLU A 17 -0.51 14.09 6.60
N SER A 18 -0.04 15.02 7.45
CA SER A 18 0.95 16.04 7.05
C SER A 18 2.29 15.45 6.60
N LYS A 19 2.60 14.22 7.04
CA LYS A 19 3.79 13.46 6.65
C LYS A 19 3.53 12.49 5.51
N ASN A 20 2.32 12.47 4.96
CA ASN A 20 1.91 11.52 3.92
C ASN A 20 1.96 10.07 4.41
N ILE A 21 1.61 9.85 5.69
CA ILE A 21 1.39 8.53 6.27
C ILE A 21 -0.11 8.24 6.18
N HIS A 22 -0.47 7.18 5.45
CA HIS A 22 -1.86 6.75 5.30
C HIS A 22 -2.30 6.00 6.54
N VAL A 23 -3.48 6.35 7.05
CA VAL A 23 -4.13 5.66 8.17
C VAL A 23 -5.32 4.87 7.64
N VAL A 24 -5.25 3.55 7.76
CA VAL A 24 -6.28 2.63 7.25
C VAL A 24 -6.91 1.89 8.43
N SER A 25 -8.13 2.25 8.79
CA SER A 25 -8.94 1.46 9.73
C SER A 25 -9.62 0.32 8.97
N ASN A 26 -9.38 -0.94 9.38
CA ASN A 26 -9.78 -2.11 8.58
C ASN A 26 -11.30 -2.36 8.66
N GLU A 27 -12.03 -1.94 7.63
CA GLU A 27 -13.37 -2.48 7.37
C GLU A 27 -13.44 -3.22 6.02
N THR A 28 -12.70 -2.79 4.98
CA THR A 28 -12.66 -3.43 3.64
C THR A 28 -11.46 -2.97 2.78
N LEU A 29 -11.20 -3.62 1.63
CA LEU A 29 -10.18 -3.20 0.64
C LEU A 29 -10.32 -1.73 0.20
N SER A 30 -11.54 -1.18 0.13
CA SER A 30 -11.72 0.22 -0.27
C SER A 30 -11.06 1.23 0.68
N ASN A 31 -10.78 0.82 1.92
CA ASN A 31 -10.11 1.65 2.91
C ASN A 31 -8.61 1.87 2.56
N TYR A 32 -8.04 1.04 1.67
CA TYR A 32 -6.67 1.21 1.16
C TYR A 32 -6.60 2.08 -0.11
N SER A 33 -7.72 2.62 -0.60
CA SER A 33 -7.74 3.32 -1.88
C SER A 33 -6.76 4.49 -1.96
N ASP A 34 -6.62 5.26 -0.87
CA ASP A 34 -5.67 6.38 -0.78
C ASP A 34 -4.21 5.92 -0.69
N ALA A 35 -3.95 4.76 -0.06
CA ALA A 35 -2.61 4.18 0.08
C ALA A 35 -2.18 3.34 -1.14
N MET A 36 -3.11 2.95 -2.02
CA MET A 36 -2.87 1.96 -3.06
C MET A 36 -1.80 2.40 -4.07
N ASP A 37 -1.77 3.67 -4.43
CA ASP A 37 -0.78 4.19 -5.38
C ASP A 37 0.64 4.13 -4.76
N ASP A 38 0.79 4.44 -3.48
CA ASP A 38 2.06 4.36 -2.74
C ASP A 38 2.52 2.90 -2.57
N ILE A 39 1.60 1.99 -2.21
CA ILE A 39 1.89 0.55 -2.13
C ILE A 39 2.33 0.01 -3.51
N MET A 40 1.63 0.41 -4.58
CA MET A 40 1.97 0.00 -5.93
C MET A 40 3.32 0.53 -6.38
N GLN A 41 3.62 1.79 -6.08
CA GLN A 41 4.90 2.38 -6.44
C GLN A 41 6.05 1.69 -5.68
N ALA A 42 5.88 1.47 -4.37
CA ALA A 42 6.83 0.70 -3.57
C ALA A 42 7.04 -0.72 -4.11
N PHE A 43 5.96 -1.42 -4.49
CA PHE A 43 6.08 -2.77 -5.05
C PHE A 43 6.83 -2.77 -6.40
N MET A 44 6.47 -1.85 -7.30
CA MET A 44 7.07 -1.77 -8.64
C MET A 44 8.55 -1.37 -8.60
N GLU A 45 9.01 -0.65 -7.58
CA GLU A 45 10.43 -0.35 -7.41
C GLU A 45 11.30 -1.58 -7.12
N ILE A 46 10.73 -2.60 -6.48
CA ILE A 46 11.48 -3.78 -6.05
C ILE A 46 11.18 -5.02 -6.90
N VAL A 47 10.19 -4.94 -7.81
CA VAL A 47 9.62 -6.11 -8.49
C VAL A 47 10.66 -6.92 -9.27
N ASP A 48 11.60 -6.24 -9.91
CA ASP A 48 12.66 -6.85 -10.72
C ASP A 48 13.97 -7.08 -9.93
N ASP A 49 14.09 -6.51 -8.73
CA ASP A 49 15.31 -6.53 -7.91
C ASP A 49 15.31 -7.64 -6.84
N VAL A 50 14.13 -8.17 -6.47
CA VAL A 50 13.99 -9.16 -5.39
C VAL A 50 14.00 -10.59 -5.92
N ASN A 51 15.03 -11.36 -5.54
CA ASN A 51 15.19 -12.78 -5.92
C ASN A 51 14.01 -13.71 -5.56
N LYS A 52 13.18 -13.32 -4.58
CA LYS A 52 11.97 -14.03 -4.15
C LYS A 52 10.82 -13.05 -4.04
N ASN A 53 10.32 -12.63 -5.19
CA ASN A 53 9.15 -11.76 -5.27
C ASN A 53 7.92 -12.45 -4.64
N TYR A 54 7.01 -11.65 -4.07
CA TYR A 54 5.74 -12.11 -3.51
C TYR A 54 4.84 -12.74 -4.57
N PHE A 55 4.88 -12.20 -5.79
CA PHE A 55 4.15 -12.73 -6.94
C PHE A 55 5.11 -13.39 -7.94
N ASN A 56 4.58 -14.31 -8.72
CA ASN A 56 5.31 -14.82 -9.87
C ASN A 56 5.39 -13.75 -10.96
N GLU A 57 6.42 -13.82 -11.79
CA GLU A 57 6.48 -13.03 -13.02
C GLU A 57 5.31 -13.41 -13.94
N PRO A 58 4.56 -12.43 -14.47
CA PRO A 58 3.43 -12.71 -15.34
C PRO A 58 3.90 -13.36 -16.63
N THR A 59 3.08 -14.29 -17.14
CA THR A 59 3.28 -14.80 -18.51
C THR A 59 2.78 -13.79 -19.53
N GLN A 60 3.31 -13.85 -20.76
CA GLN A 60 2.81 -13.04 -21.88
C GLN A 60 1.29 -13.16 -22.07
N GLU A 61 0.74 -14.37 -21.92
CA GLU A 61 -0.70 -14.62 -22.03
C GLU A 61 -1.49 -13.88 -20.93
N GLN A 62 -0.97 -13.84 -19.69
CA GLN A 62 -1.62 -13.10 -18.61
C GLN A 62 -1.60 -11.58 -18.87
N LEU A 63 -0.49 -11.05 -19.41
CA LEU A 63 -0.40 -9.64 -19.77
C LEU A 63 -1.38 -9.27 -20.90
N GLU A 64 -1.45 -10.09 -21.96
CA GLU A 64 -2.36 -9.89 -23.08
C GLU A 64 -3.83 -9.94 -22.64
N ASN A 65 -4.17 -10.86 -21.72
CA ASN A 65 -5.53 -10.96 -21.19
C ASN A 65 -5.93 -9.70 -20.39
N VAL A 66 -5.07 -9.24 -19.48
CA VAL A 66 -5.35 -8.03 -18.69
C VAL A 66 -5.44 -6.79 -19.57
N TRP A 67 -4.58 -6.68 -20.58
CA TRP A 67 -4.63 -5.60 -21.56
C TRP A 67 -5.94 -5.59 -22.36
N GLN A 68 -6.40 -6.75 -22.82
CA GLN A 68 -7.65 -6.88 -23.57
C GLN A 68 -8.86 -6.48 -22.72
N GLU A 69 -8.92 -6.90 -21.44
CA GLU A 69 -9.97 -6.52 -20.50
C GLU A 69 -10.03 -5.00 -20.28
N GLU A 70 -8.87 -4.36 -20.14
CA GLU A 70 -8.80 -2.91 -19.94
C GLU A 70 -9.24 -2.15 -21.19
N ASN A 71 -8.75 -2.54 -22.36
CA ASN A 71 -9.18 -1.96 -23.64
C ASN A 71 -10.67 -2.13 -23.91
N GLN A 72 -11.24 -3.28 -23.55
CA GLN A 72 -12.68 -3.48 -23.65
C GLN A 72 -13.42 -2.49 -22.74
N SER A 73 -12.97 -2.34 -21.49
CA SER A 73 -13.56 -1.42 -20.53
C SER A 73 -13.51 0.04 -21.01
N TRP A 74 -12.38 0.47 -21.58
CA TRP A 74 -12.26 1.80 -22.19
C TRP A 74 -13.18 1.97 -23.40
N SER A 75 -13.25 0.96 -24.27
CA SER A 75 -14.14 1.00 -25.44
C SER A 75 -15.62 1.13 -25.05
N GLU A 76 -16.04 0.48 -23.96
CA GLU A 76 -17.43 0.53 -23.46
C GLU A 76 -17.85 1.94 -22.99
N VAL A 77 -16.90 2.76 -22.53
CA VAL A 77 -17.12 4.17 -22.15
C VAL A 77 -16.78 5.15 -23.27
N GLY A 78 -16.51 4.66 -24.48
CA GLY A 78 -16.27 5.47 -25.69
C GLY A 78 -14.81 5.82 -25.97
N GLY A 79 -13.86 5.16 -25.32
CA GLY A 79 -12.43 5.23 -25.63
C GLY A 79 -12.05 4.44 -26.89
N GLU A 80 -10.82 4.67 -27.38
CA GLU A 80 -10.26 3.92 -28.51
C GLU A 80 -9.49 2.69 -28.02
N VAL A 81 -9.39 1.65 -28.87
CA VAL A 81 -8.58 0.47 -28.58
C VAL A 81 -7.11 0.80 -28.84
N GLU A 82 -6.29 0.73 -27.80
CA GLU A 82 -4.86 1.00 -27.86
C GLU A 82 -4.05 -0.25 -28.22
N PRO A 83 -2.89 -0.12 -28.91
CA PRO A 83 -1.99 -1.23 -29.19
C PRO A 83 -1.33 -1.75 -27.90
N PHE A 84 -1.05 -3.05 -27.84
CA PHE A 84 -0.45 -3.68 -26.65
C PHE A 84 0.82 -2.97 -26.16
N ASP A 85 0.78 -2.55 -24.89
CA ASP A 85 1.89 -2.00 -24.14
C ASP A 85 2.23 -2.96 -22.97
N GLU A 86 3.41 -3.58 -23.04
CA GLU A 86 3.84 -4.58 -22.08
C GLU A 86 4.11 -3.99 -20.69
N GLU A 87 4.70 -2.80 -20.60
CA GLU A 87 4.99 -2.15 -19.32
C GLU A 87 3.70 -1.76 -18.61
N PHE A 88 2.74 -1.19 -19.35
CA PHE A 88 1.43 -0.87 -18.80
C PHE A 88 0.65 -2.13 -18.41
N ALA A 89 0.66 -3.17 -19.25
CA ALA A 89 0.01 -4.44 -18.93
C ALA A 89 0.60 -5.08 -17.66
N LYS A 90 1.93 -5.01 -17.48
CA LYS A 90 2.62 -5.48 -16.27
C LYS A 90 2.17 -4.69 -15.04
N ALA A 91 2.06 -3.37 -15.14
CA ALA A 91 1.55 -2.53 -14.06
C ALA A 91 0.08 -2.85 -13.70
N LEU A 92 -0.79 -3.05 -14.70
CA LEU A 92 -2.18 -3.46 -14.49
C LEU A 92 -2.28 -4.84 -13.82
N TYR A 93 -1.47 -5.80 -14.30
CA TYR A 93 -1.42 -7.15 -13.73
C TYR A 93 -1.06 -7.10 -12.25
N TYR A 94 0.03 -6.41 -11.90
CA TYR A 94 0.43 -6.29 -10.51
C TYR A 94 -0.54 -5.48 -9.66
N ARG A 95 -1.20 -4.46 -10.23
CA ARG A 95 -2.28 -3.74 -9.52
C ARG A 95 -3.41 -4.69 -9.10
N LYS A 96 -3.82 -5.60 -9.98
CA LYS A 96 -4.80 -6.64 -9.65
C LYS A 96 -4.27 -7.61 -8.58
N CYS A 97 -3.02 -8.06 -8.71
CA CYS A 97 -2.42 -8.98 -7.74
C CYS A 97 -2.25 -8.36 -6.34
N VAL A 98 -1.80 -7.11 -6.27
CA VAL A 98 -1.64 -6.36 -5.01
C VAL A 98 -3.00 -6.12 -4.36
N GLY A 99 -4.00 -5.68 -5.13
CA GLY A 99 -5.37 -5.54 -4.63
C GLY A 99 -5.91 -6.83 -4.01
N GLN A 100 -5.74 -7.96 -4.71
CA GLN A 100 -6.15 -9.26 -4.18
C GLN A 100 -5.35 -9.68 -2.94
N ALA A 101 -4.04 -9.42 -2.91
CA ALA A 101 -3.21 -9.77 -1.76
C ALA A 101 -3.60 -8.98 -0.50
N ILE A 102 -4.00 -7.72 -0.65
CA ILE A 102 -4.54 -6.89 0.44
C ILE A 102 -5.90 -7.43 0.90
N GLU A 103 -6.78 -7.79 -0.03
CA GLU A 103 -8.08 -8.38 0.30
C GLU A 103 -7.96 -9.73 1.01
N ASP A 104 -6.99 -10.56 0.61
CA ASP A 104 -6.76 -11.88 1.19
C ASP A 104 -6.10 -11.81 2.59
N ASP A 105 -5.02 -11.03 2.72
CA ASP A 105 -4.24 -10.87 3.95
C ASP A 105 -3.28 -9.65 3.83
N ALA A 106 -3.82 -8.45 4.06
CA ALA A 106 -3.07 -7.20 4.01
C ALA A 106 -1.80 -7.23 4.88
N ILE A 107 -1.92 -7.70 6.12
CA ILE A 107 -0.81 -7.75 7.08
C ILE A 107 0.36 -8.53 6.50
N LYS A 108 0.10 -9.71 5.95
CA LYS A 108 1.15 -10.56 5.38
C LYS A 108 1.83 -9.92 4.17
N PHE A 109 1.06 -9.33 3.25
CA PHE A 109 1.61 -8.71 2.05
C PHE A 109 2.40 -7.44 2.38
N LEU A 110 1.81 -6.53 3.17
CA LEU A 110 2.43 -5.26 3.53
C LEU A 110 3.67 -5.44 4.41
N SER A 111 3.64 -6.41 5.34
CA SER A 111 4.85 -6.79 6.09
C SER A 111 5.95 -7.32 5.17
N TRP A 112 5.59 -8.10 4.14
CA TRP A 112 6.59 -8.55 3.17
C TRP A 112 7.17 -7.37 2.39
N LEU A 113 6.35 -6.41 1.98
CA LEU A 113 6.78 -5.24 1.23
C LEU A 113 7.73 -4.36 2.05
N ASP A 114 7.39 -4.05 3.30
CA ASP A 114 8.23 -3.33 4.28
C ASP A 114 9.59 -4.01 4.49
N ASN A 115 9.60 -5.33 4.64
CA ASN A 115 10.86 -6.07 4.78
C ASN A 115 11.75 -6.07 3.52
N ASN A 116 11.21 -5.77 2.35
CA ASN A 116 11.93 -5.87 1.06
C ASN A 116 12.12 -4.52 0.35
N ASN A 117 11.37 -3.48 0.70
CA ASN A 117 11.53 -2.14 0.17
C ASN A 117 11.94 -1.17 1.29
N ARG A 118 13.19 -0.68 1.23
CA ARG A 118 13.76 0.27 2.19
C ARG A 118 13.07 1.64 2.29
N PHE A 119 12.20 1.97 1.34
CA PHE A 119 11.47 3.25 1.26
C PHE A 119 10.01 3.11 1.68
N PHE A 120 9.58 1.90 2.01
CA PHE A 120 8.23 1.59 2.45
C PHE A 120 8.29 1.20 3.92
N THR A 121 7.44 1.82 4.73
CA THR A 121 7.25 1.45 6.15
C THR A 121 5.81 1.02 6.37
N TYR A 122 5.64 -0.10 7.07
CA TYR A 122 4.33 -0.61 7.44
C TYR A 122 4.26 -0.90 8.95
N VAL A 123 3.24 -0.34 9.61
CA VAL A 123 2.94 -0.65 11.00
C VAL A 123 1.47 -1.05 11.13
N SER A 124 1.25 -2.25 11.62
CA SER A 124 -0.07 -2.76 11.99
C SER A 124 -0.30 -2.63 13.49
N LEU A 125 -1.41 -2.01 13.88
CA LEU A 125 -1.85 -1.79 15.26
C LEU A 125 -3.21 -2.46 15.47
N GLU A 126 -3.39 -3.12 16.61
CA GLU A 126 -4.63 -3.84 16.91
C GLU A 126 -4.91 -3.78 18.42
N ASP A 127 -6.17 -3.56 18.78
CA ASP A 127 -6.69 -3.80 20.13
C ASP A 127 -7.84 -4.83 20.10
N ASP A 128 -8.56 -5.01 21.21
CA ASP A 128 -9.65 -5.99 21.30
C ASP A 128 -10.85 -5.70 20.36
N SER A 129 -10.91 -4.51 19.73
CA SER A 129 -12.08 -4.00 19.02
C SER A 129 -11.78 -3.29 17.68
N GLU A 130 -10.61 -2.71 17.53
CA GLU A 130 -10.19 -1.87 16.42
C GLU A 130 -8.82 -2.31 15.88
N PHE A 131 -8.62 -2.03 14.60
CA PHE A 131 -7.38 -2.31 13.90
C PHE A 131 -7.05 -1.14 12.99
N VAL A 132 -5.78 -0.71 13.01
CA VAL A 132 -5.26 0.40 12.22
C VAL A 132 -3.96 -0.01 11.55
N ASP A 133 -3.92 0.11 10.23
CA ASP A 133 -2.71 0.03 9.44
C ASP A 133 -2.18 1.43 9.13
N LEU A 134 -0.88 1.62 9.35
CA LEU A 134 -0.13 2.83 9.02
C LEU A 134 0.84 2.50 7.88
N ILE A 135 0.73 3.24 6.79
CA ILE A 135 1.47 2.99 5.56
C ILE A 135 2.19 4.27 5.13
N GLU A 136 3.50 4.18 4.96
CA GLU A 136 4.34 5.30 4.56
C GLU A 136 5.24 4.89 3.40
N TYR A 137 5.34 5.75 2.39
CA TYR A 137 6.22 5.54 1.26
C TYR A 137 6.98 6.81 0.87
N HIS A 138 8.31 6.74 0.87
CA HIS A 138 9.19 7.89 0.69
C HIS A 138 10.37 7.61 -0.25
N PRO A 139 10.16 7.61 -1.57
CA PRO A 139 11.18 7.24 -2.56
C PRO A 139 12.35 8.24 -2.67
N LEU A 140 12.17 9.48 -2.19
CA LEU A 140 13.12 10.58 -2.40
C LEU A 140 13.99 10.91 -1.18
N THR A 141 13.81 10.22 -0.06
CA THR A 141 14.50 10.52 1.20
C THR A 141 14.76 9.27 2.01
N ASN A 142 15.98 9.12 2.56
CA ASN A 142 16.20 8.24 3.70
C ASN A 142 15.53 8.90 4.92
N LEU A 143 14.26 8.60 5.18
CA LEU A 143 13.58 9.03 6.39
C LEU A 143 13.66 7.90 7.41
N GLU A 144 14.32 8.15 8.54
CA GLU A 144 13.98 7.46 9.78
C GLU A 144 12.57 7.96 10.14
N SER A 145 11.55 7.12 9.93
CA SER A 145 10.18 7.44 10.32
C SER A 145 10.02 7.35 11.82
N TYR A 146 10.48 8.39 12.53
CA TYR A 146 10.40 8.44 13.99
C TYR A 146 8.95 8.33 14.50
N LEU A 147 7.95 8.66 13.68
CA LEU A 147 6.54 8.58 14.05
C LEU A 147 6.03 7.14 14.12
N LEU A 148 6.55 6.25 13.26
CA LEU A 148 6.15 4.85 13.23
C LEU A 148 6.98 3.95 14.16
N GLU A 149 8.01 4.48 14.82
CA GLU A 149 8.91 3.72 15.69
C GLU A 149 8.30 3.31 17.05
N ASP A 150 7.48 4.17 17.68
CA ASP A 150 6.89 3.88 19.00
C ASP A 150 5.46 3.35 18.87
N LYS A 151 5.37 2.06 18.51
CA LYS A 151 4.11 1.32 18.40
C LYS A 151 3.22 1.46 19.65
N GLN A 152 3.80 1.45 20.85
CA GLN A 152 3.03 1.56 22.09
C GLN A 152 2.42 2.95 22.27
N ALA A 153 3.13 4.01 21.88
CA ALA A 153 2.58 5.36 21.92
C ALA A 153 1.45 5.54 20.88
N LEU A 154 1.60 4.97 19.69
CA LEU A 154 0.57 5.00 18.66
C LEU A 154 -0.71 4.26 19.09
N GLU A 155 -0.58 3.04 19.60
CA GLU A 155 -1.72 2.27 20.15
C GLU A 155 -2.41 3.05 21.27
N GLN A 156 -1.63 3.66 22.16
CA GLN A 156 -2.17 4.43 23.26
C GLN A 156 -3.03 5.59 22.76
N VAL A 157 -2.57 6.37 21.78
CA VAL A 157 -3.31 7.56 21.31
C VAL A 157 -4.47 7.20 20.39
N LEU A 158 -4.33 6.15 19.58
CA LEU A 158 -5.36 5.75 18.61
C LEU A 158 -6.53 5.00 19.26
N PHE A 159 -6.26 4.26 20.33
CA PHE A 159 -7.23 3.38 20.99
C PHE A 159 -7.61 3.80 22.44
N GLU A 160 -7.01 4.84 23.04
CA GLU A 160 -7.54 5.40 24.29
C GLU A 160 -8.82 6.22 24.02
N ASP A 161 -9.90 5.87 24.75
CA ASP A 161 -11.20 6.55 24.81
C ASP A 161 -11.16 7.92 25.53
#